data_AF-A0A961CBY5-F1
#
_entry.id   AF-A0A961CBY5-F1
#
_cell.length_a   1.000
_cell.length_b   1.000
_cell.length_c   1.000
_cell.angle_alpha   90.00
_cell.angle_beta   90.00
_cell.angle_gamma   90.00
#
_symmetry.space_group_name_H-M   'P 1'
#
loop_
_entity.id
_entity.type
_entity.pdbx_description
1 polymer ?
#
loop_
_entity_poly.entity_id
_entity_poly.type
_entity_poly.pdbx_seq_one_letter_code
_entity_poly.pdbx_strand_id
1 'polypeptide(L)'
;MRTGRDQDSQSGRRPRSVTVVVASALTAVFALGLLITATTDVSASGAAGAVHDLPIAKVVESSMTAWKAAVLGIVEGLTEYLPISSTGHLLIASGLMGLGGSEAEVKAMNTYAIAIQFGAILAVAGLFWKRFQQMLLGLIGRSDEGRHLLIVLIVAFAPAAVLGFLFDDMIESALFSAW
;
A
#
# COMPACT_ATOMS: atom_id res chain seq x y z
N MET A 1 47.26 -45.36 -24.08
CA MET A 1 46.18 -45.12 -25.06
C MET A 1 45.03 -44.47 -24.31
N ARG A 2 44.78 -43.17 -24.49
CA ARG A 2 43.71 -42.60 -25.36
C ARG A 2 42.37 -43.31 -25.13
N THR A 3 41.25 -42.68 -24.80
CA THR A 3 40.78 -41.28 -24.94
C THR A 3 39.39 -41.25 -24.32
N GLY A 4 39.07 -40.25 -23.51
CA GLY A 4 38.05 -39.26 -23.91
C GLY A 4 36.69 -39.58 -23.27
N ARG A 5 35.75 -38.68 -23.10
CA ARG A 5 35.68 -37.22 -23.15
C ARG A 5 34.22 -36.96 -22.73
N ASP A 6 33.98 -35.89 -22.01
CA ASP A 6 32.67 -35.27 -21.78
C ASP A 6 31.70 -36.05 -20.87
N GLN A 7 31.28 -35.44 -19.76
CA GLN A 7 30.07 -34.63 -19.81
C GLN A 7 29.97 -33.70 -18.60
N ASP A 8 29.71 -32.44 -18.95
CA ASP A 8 28.89 -31.48 -18.23
C ASP A 8 29.39 -30.91 -16.90
N SER A 9 30.26 -29.92 -17.09
CA SER A 9 29.96 -28.52 -16.75
C SER A 9 28.75 -28.32 -15.82
N GLN A 10 28.96 -28.53 -14.52
CA GLN A 10 28.09 -27.96 -13.50
C GLN A 10 28.28 -26.44 -13.50
N SER A 11 27.67 -25.78 -14.49
CA SER A 11 27.46 -24.35 -14.49
C SER A 11 26.54 -24.02 -13.32
N GLY A 12 27.16 -23.64 -12.20
CA GLY A 12 26.46 -23.03 -11.08
C GLY A 12 25.74 -21.78 -11.57
N ARG A 13 24.47 -21.94 -11.96
CA ARG A 13 23.53 -20.84 -12.12
C ARG A 13 23.40 -20.20 -10.74
N ARG A 14 24.23 -19.19 -10.50
CA ARG A 14 24.10 -18.32 -9.32
C ARG A 14 22.64 -17.89 -9.23
N PRO A 15 21.93 -18.15 -8.13
CA PRO A 15 20.59 -17.61 -7.97
C PRO A 15 20.72 -16.10 -8.08
N ARG A 16 20.13 -15.50 -9.13
CA ARG A 16 20.13 -14.05 -9.30
C ARG A 16 19.63 -13.45 -7.99
N SER A 17 20.54 -12.74 -7.32
CA SER A 17 20.42 -12.40 -5.91
C SER A 17 19.16 -11.59 -5.72
N VAL A 18 18.37 -12.02 -4.75
CA VAL A 18 17.04 -11.47 -4.46
C VAL A 18 17.12 -10.02 -4.02
N THR A 19 18.30 -9.60 -3.57
CA THR A 19 18.74 -8.22 -3.43
C THR A 19 18.48 -7.38 -4.68
N VAL A 20 18.69 -7.90 -5.89
CA VAL A 20 18.47 -7.18 -7.16
C VAL A 20 16.99 -7.00 -7.45
N VAL A 21 16.16 -8.01 -7.16
CA VAL A 21 14.70 -7.94 -7.38
C VAL A 21 14.04 -6.98 -6.39
N VAL A 22 14.42 -7.05 -5.11
CA VAL A 22 13.93 -6.14 -4.06
C VAL A 22 14.40 -4.70 -4.30
N ALA A 23 15.67 -4.51 -4.69
CA ALA A 23 16.17 -3.20 -5.08
C ALA A 23 15.43 -2.62 -6.30
N SER A 24 15.09 -3.45 -7.30
CA SER A 24 14.33 -3.00 -8.47
C SER A 24 12.88 -2.64 -8.15
N ALA A 25 12.23 -3.34 -7.21
CA ALA A 25 10.86 -3.03 -6.79
C ALA A 25 10.80 -1.71 -5.98
N LEU A 26 11.74 -1.50 -5.06
CA LEU A 26 11.86 -0.25 -4.32
C LEU A 26 12.22 0.93 -5.24
N THR A 27 13.09 0.70 -6.23
CA THR A 27 13.43 1.71 -7.24
C THR A 27 12.24 2.03 -8.14
N ALA A 28 11.41 1.04 -8.50
CA ALA A 28 10.21 1.25 -9.31
C ALA A 28 9.13 2.06 -8.56
N VAL A 29 8.93 1.81 -7.27
CA VAL A 29 8.00 2.59 -6.43
C VAL A 29 8.51 4.02 -6.23
N PHE A 30 9.82 4.18 -6.00
CA PHE A 30 10.45 5.51 -5.86
C PHE A 30 10.45 6.29 -7.19
N ALA A 31 10.72 5.63 -8.33
CA ALA A 31 10.69 6.22 -9.66
C ALA A 31 9.25 6.57 -10.10
N LEU A 32 8.26 5.77 -9.74
CA LEU A 32 6.85 6.08 -10.00
C LEU A 32 6.37 7.26 -9.14
N GLY A 33 6.80 7.34 -7.87
CA GLY A 33 6.56 8.50 -7.01
C GLY A 33 7.22 9.78 -7.52
N LEU A 34 8.45 9.69 -8.03
CA LEU A 34 9.14 10.81 -8.70
C LEU A 34 8.46 11.22 -10.01
N LEU A 35 7.94 10.27 -10.79
CA LEU A 35 7.24 10.55 -12.05
C LEU A 35 5.88 11.22 -11.82
N ILE A 36 5.18 10.85 -10.76
CA ILE A 36 3.92 11.51 -10.34
C ILE A 36 4.22 12.93 -9.84
N THR A 37 5.32 13.13 -9.11
CA THR A 37 5.72 14.47 -8.61
C THR A 37 6.23 15.38 -9.74
N ALA A 38 6.91 14.82 -10.74
CA ALA A 38 7.46 15.56 -11.88
C ALA A 38 6.42 15.90 -12.97
N THR A 39 5.22 15.32 -12.91
CA THR A 39 4.12 15.67 -13.84
C THR A 39 3.11 16.64 -13.23
N THR A 40 3.20 16.90 -11.92
CA THR A 40 2.47 17.99 -11.24
C THR A 40 3.33 19.23 -11.10
N ASP A 41 3.92 19.71 -12.21
CA ASP A 41 4.28 21.13 -12.33
C ASP A 41 2.97 21.94 -12.52
N VAL A 42 2.19 22.04 -11.45
CA VAL A 42 1.25 23.17 -11.33
C VAL A 42 2.04 24.29 -10.69
N SER A 43 2.64 25.08 -11.58
CA SER A 43 3.15 26.40 -11.30
C SER A 43 2.13 27.17 -10.46
N ALA A 44 2.45 27.38 -9.18
CA ALA A 44 1.77 28.34 -8.31
C ALA A 44 2.80 29.25 -7.64
N SER A 45 3.85 29.64 -8.38
CA SER A 45 4.72 30.76 -8.03
C SER A 45 4.32 31.97 -8.88
N GLY A 46 3.23 32.65 -8.52
CA GLY A 46 2.80 33.80 -9.32
C GLY A 46 1.45 34.42 -9.01
N ALA A 47 1.00 34.49 -7.75
CA ALA A 47 -0.07 35.41 -7.32
C ALA A 47 -0.09 35.58 -5.78
N ALA A 48 1.08 35.67 -5.15
CA ALA A 48 1.19 35.97 -3.73
C ALA A 48 1.01 37.48 -3.50
N GLY A 49 -0.21 37.96 -3.64
CA GLY A 49 -0.57 39.35 -3.34
C GLY A 49 -1.90 39.73 -3.96
N ALA A 50 -2.89 40.01 -3.12
CA ALA A 50 -4.18 40.63 -3.45
C ALA A 50 -5.41 39.72 -3.74
N VAL A 51 -5.51 38.52 -3.14
CA VAL A 51 -6.80 37.78 -3.11
C VAL A 51 -7.03 37.17 -1.71
N HIS A 52 -7.20 38.04 -0.71
CA HIS A 52 -7.30 37.60 0.69
C HIS A 52 -8.75 37.43 1.19
N ASP A 53 -9.77 37.51 0.30
CA ASP A 53 -11.18 37.52 0.74
C ASP A 53 -12.21 37.02 -0.31
N LEU A 54 -11.88 35.96 -1.07
CA LEU A 54 -12.88 35.26 -1.90
C LEU A 54 -13.15 33.84 -1.36
N PRO A 55 -14.42 33.40 -1.29
CA PRO A 55 -14.79 32.07 -0.79
C PRO A 55 -14.17 30.90 -1.59
N ILE A 56 -13.67 31.17 -2.80
CA ILE A 56 -12.92 30.21 -3.63
C ILE A 56 -11.56 29.87 -3.02
N ALA A 57 -10.92 30.80 -2.30
CA ALA A 57 -9.62 30.55 -1.66
C ALA A 57 -9.72 29.45 -0.59
N LYS A 58 -10.80 29.42 0.20
CA LYS A 58 -11.06 28.34 1.16
C LYS A 58 -11.31 26.99 0.47
N VAL A 59 -12.02 26.98 -0.66
CA VAL A 59 -12.29 25.73 -1.42
C VAL A 59 -11.01 25.19 -2.05
N VAL A 60 -10.13 26.06 -2.57
CA VAL A 60 -8.82 25.68 -3.10
C VAL A 60 -7.90 25.20 -1.97
N GLU A 61 -7.96 25.85 -0.80
CA GLU A 61 -7.17 25.47 0.37
C GLU A 61 -7.65 24.16 1.00
N SER A 62 -8.95 23.83 0.92
CA SER A 62 -9.57 22.57 1.38
C SER A 62 -9.55 21.44 0.35
N SER A 63 -8.92 21.65 -0.82
CA SER A 63 -8.78 20.60 -1.84
C SER A 63 -7.66 19.61 -1.51
N MET A 64 -7.81 18.37 -1.97
CA MET A 64 -6.77 17.33 -1.89
C MET A 64 -5.60 17.68 -2.82
N THR A 65 -4.55 18.27 -2.26
CA THR A 65 -3.31 18.60 -2.99
C THR A 65 -2.30 17.47 -2.92
N ALA A 66 -1.34 17.43 -3.86
CA ALA A 66 -0.31 16.41 -3.92
C ALA A 66 0.55 16.34 -2.64
N TRP A 67 0.81 17.48 -2.00
CA TRP A 67 1.51 17.55 -0.72
C TRP A 67 0.72 16.88 0.41
N LYS A 68 -0.58 17.21 0.55
CA LYS A 68 -1.46 16.58 1.54
C LYS A 68 -1.56 15.08 1.32
N ALA A 69 -1.70 14.66 0.05
CA ALA A 69 -1.67 13.26 -0.35
C ALA A 69 -0.37 12.58 0.09
N ALA A 70 0.80 13.15 -0.22
CA ALA A 70 2.09 12.59 0.18
C ALA A 70 2.21 12.40 1.70
N VAL A 71 1.79 13.39 2.50
CA VAL A 71 1.81 13.28 3.96
C VAL A 71 0.86 12.18 4.45
N LEU A 72 -0.38 12.14 3.96
CA LEU A 72 -1.35 11.11 4.32
C LEU A 72 -0.85 9.71 3.93
N GLY A 73 -0.22 9.56 2.77
CA GLY A 73 0.40 8.31 2.34
C GLY A 73 1.58 7.85 3.21
N ILE A 74 2.40 8.78 3.71
CA ILE A 74 3.47 8.47 4.67
C ILE A 74 2.88 8.05 6.02
N VAL A 75 1.87 8.78 6.51
CA VAL A 75 1.18 8.45 7.76
C VAL A 75 0.59 7.04 7.68
N GLU A 76 -0.14 6.72 6.62
CA GLU A 76 -0.69 5.39 6.40
C GLU A 76 0.42 4.32 6.33
N GLY A 77 1.41 4.53 5.45
CA GLY A 77 2.48 3.56 5.24
C GLY A 77 3.32 3.29 6.49
N LEU A 78 3.40 4.24 7.44
CA LEU A 78 4.03 4.02 8.74
C LEU A 78 3.07 3.37 9.73
N THR A 79 1.86 3.91 9.88
CA THR A 79 0.94 3.53 10.95
C THR A 79 0.24 2.20 10.73
N GLU A 80 0.10 1.73 9.47
CA GLU A 80 -0.56 0.46 9.15
C GLU A 80 0.19 -0.76 9.70
N TYR A 81 1.52 -0.66 9.86
CA TYR A 81 2.34 -1.75 10.40
C TYR A 81 2.59 -1.67 11.90
N LEU A 82 2.19 -0.55 12.53
CA LEU A 82 2.25 -0.38 13.97
C LEU A 82 0.85 -0.60 14.57
N PRO A 83 0.73 -1.20 15.76
CA PRO A 83 -0.57 -1.39 16.42
C PRO A 83 -1.08 -0.08 17.05
N ILE A 84 -1.29 0.95 16.23
CA ILE A 84 -1.63 2.33 16.66
C ILE A 84 -2.87 2.91 15.97
N SER A 85 -3.65 2.11 15.23
CA SER A 85 -4.85 2.51 14.47
C SER A 85 -4.58 3.55 13.37
N SER A 86 -4.42 3.08 12.14
CA SER A 86 -4.15 3.91 10.94
C SER A 86 -5.32 4.85 10.59
N THR A 87 -6.56 4.36 10.66
CA THR A 87 -7.77 5.15 10.36
C THR A 87 -7.92 6.39 11.26
N GLY A 88 -7.61 6.28 12.56
CA GLY A 88 -7.68 7.41 13.48
C GLY A 88 -6.62 8.48 13.19
N HIS A 89 -5.41 8.06 12.84
CA HIS A 89 -4.33 8.98 12.48
C HIS A 89 -4.63 9.72 11.17
N LEU A 90 -5.20 9.04 10.17
CA LEU A 90 -5.65 9.68 8.94
C LEU A 90 -6.76 10.70 9.18
N LEU A 91 -7.72 10.41 10.06
CA LEU A 91 -8.82 11.34 10.38
C LEU A 91 -8.32 12.61 11.09
N ILE A 92 -7.38 12.46 12.03
CA ILE A 92 -6.76 13.60 12.71
C ILE A 92 -5.92 14.40 11.71
N ALA A 93 -5.10 13.72 10.90
CA ALA A 93 -4.25 14.38 9.91
C ALA A 93 -5.07 15.12 8.84
N SER A 94 -6.17 14.56 8.37
CA SER A 94 -7.06 15.21 7.40
C SER A 94 -7.80 16.41 7.99
N GLY A 95 -8.28 16.29 9.23
CA GLY A 95 -8.89 17.39 9.98
C GLY A 95 -7.91 18.55 10.22
N LEU A 96 -6.66 18.26 10.56
CA LEU A 96 -5.59 19.27 10.70
C LEU A 96 -5.26 19.96 9.37
N MET A 97 -5.47 19.28 8.24
CA MET A 97 -5.26 19.83 6.89
C MET A 97 -6.50 20.54 6.32
N GLY A 98 -7.57 20.68 7.10
CA GLY A 98 -8.82 21.33 6.67
C GLY A 98 -9.55 20.58 5.57
N LEU A 99 -9.36 19.26 5.47
CA LEU A 99 -10.07 18.37 4.54
C LEU A 99 -11.34 17.84 5.21
N GLY A 100 -12.49 17.91 4.52
CA GLY A 100 -13.76 17.38 5.01
C GLY A 100 -14.82 18.44 5.32
N GLY A 101 -14.65 19.66 4.80
CA GLY A 101 -15.64 20.73 4.91
C GLY A 101 -16.82 20.59 3.94
N SER A 102 -16.69 19.75 2.91
CA SER A 102 -17.75 19.44 1.95
C SER A 102 -17.89 17.94 1.72
N GLU A 103 -19.09 17.49 1.30
CA GLU A 103 -19.33 16.07 0.97
C GLU A 103 -18.37 15.55 -0.11
N ALA A 104 -18.01 16.41 -1.07
CA ALA A 104 -17.05 16.07 -2.13
C ALA A 104 -15.65 15.80 -1.57
N GLU A 105 -15.21 16.57 -0.58
CA GLU A 105 -13.91 16.39 0.08
C GLU A 105 -13.88 15.14 0.95
N VAL A 106 -14.94 14.89 1.73
CA VAL A 106 -15.06 13.67 2.55
C VAL A 106 -14.98 12.43 1.65
N LYS A 107 -15.68 12.45 0.51
CA LYS A 107 -15.63 11.35 -0.46
C LYS A 107 -14.24 11.17 -1.09
N ALA A 108 -13.58 12.27 -1.45
CA ALA A 108 -12.22 12.23 -2.00
C ALA A 108 -11.22 11.66 -0.98
N MET A 109 -11.32 12.08 0.28
CA MET A 109 -10.49 11.59 1.39
C MET A 109 -10.71 10.09 1.64
N ASN A 110 -11.96 9.64 1.72
CA ASN A 110 -12.28 8.22 1.93
C ASN A 110 -11.76 7.35 0.78
N THR A 111 -11.95 7.81 -0.46
CA THR A 111 -11.43 7.10 -1.64
C THR A 111 -9.90 7.05 -1.61
N TYR A 112 -9.26 8.16 -1.22
CA TYR A 112 -7.80 8.23 -1.10
C TYR A 112 -7.27 7.30 0.00
N ALA A 113 -7.92 7.28 1.17
CA ALA A 113 -7.57 6.38 2.29
C ALA A 113 -7.58 4.91 1.85
N ILE A 114 -8.64 4.48 1.15
CA ILE A 114 -8.72 3.12 0.59
C ILE A 114 -7.58 2.86 -0.40
N ALA A 115 -7.25 3.84 -1.26
CA ALA A 115 -6.19 3.69 -2.26
C ALA A 115 -4.79 3.56 -1.63
N ILE A 116 -4.48 4.34 -0.59
CA ILE A 116 -3.17 4.28 0.10
C ILE A 116 -3.02 3.02 0.96
N GLN A 117 -4.10 2.54 1.59
CA GLN A 117 -4.10 1.27 2.32
C GLN A 117 -3.83 0.09 1.37
N PHE A 118 -4.42 0.12 0.17
CA PHE A 118 -4.07 -0.85 -0.87
C PHE A 118 -2.59 -0.78 -1.27
N GLY A 119 -2.02 0.43 -1.33
CA GLY A 119 -0.58 0.65 -1.50
C GLY A 119 0.27 -0.02 -0.41
N ALA A 120 -0.16 0.04 0.86
CA ALA A 120 0.48 -0.67 1.96
C ALA A 120 0.41 -2.21 1.77
N ILE A 121 -0.76 -2.75 1.42
CA ILE A 121 -0.91 -4.19 1.12
C ILE A 121 0.05 -4.62 0.00
N LEU A 122 0.17 -3.83 -1.07
CA LEU A 122 1.10 -4.11 -2.17
C LEU A 122 2.57 -4.07 -1.72
N ALA A 123 2.93 -3.18 -0.80
CA ALA A 123 4.28 -3.14 -0.25
C ALA A 123 4.61 -4.43 0.51
N VAL A 124 3.68 -4.96 1.31
CA VAL A 124 3.82 -6.27 1.97
C VAL A 124 3.90 -7.42 0.95
N ALA A 125 3.04 -7.42 -0.06
CA ALA A 125 3.05 -8.44 -1.11
C ALA A 125 4.39 -8.47 -1.87
N GLY A 126 4.96 -7.29 -2.16
CA GLY A 126 6.29 -7.15 -2.74
C GLY A 126 7.41 -7.61 -1.81
N LEU A 127 7.36 -7.22 -0.53
CA LEU A 127 8.35 -7.60 0.48
C LEU A 127 8.40 -9.13 0.69
N PHE A 128 7.23 -9.78 0.70
CA PHE A 128 7.10 -11.23 0.89
C PHE A 128 6.88 -12.00 -0.41
N TRP A 129 7.20 -11.42 -1.57
CA TRP A 129 6.93 -12.00 -2.88
C TRP A 129 7.42 -13.45 -3.03
N LYS A 130 8.60 -13.77 -2.49
CA LYS A 130 9.12 -15.14 -2.47
C LYS A 130 8.25 -16.12 -1.70
N ARG A 131 7.73 -15.71 -0.54
CA ARG A 131 6.87 -16.56 0.28
C ARG A 131 5.55 -16.82 -0.45
N PHE A 132 5.02 -15.79 -1.12
CA PHE A 132 3.87 -15.94 -2.02
C PHE A 132 4.15 -16.95 -3.14
N GLN A 133 5.29 -16.84 -3.82
CA GLN A 133 5.67 -17.82 -4.85
C GLN A 133 5.81 -19.24 -4.29
N GLN A 134 6.40 -19.40 -3.10
CA GLN A 134 6.50 -20.70 -2.44
C GLN A 134 5.12 -21.28 -2.14
N MET A 135 4.20 -20.48 -1.59
CA MET A 135 2.81 -20.91 -1.36
C MET A 135 2.16 -21.34 -2.67
N LEU A 136 2.30 -20.55 -3.74
CA LEU A 136 1.73 -20.87 -5.06
C LEU A 136 2.30 -22.18 -5.65
N LEU A 137 3.60 -22.40 -5.52
CA LEU A 137 4.25 -23.67 -5.89
C LEU A 137 3.76 -24.83 -5.02
N GLY A 138 3.45 -24.57 -3.76
CA GLY A 138 2.86 -25.52 -2.82
C GLY A 138 1.47 -26.00 -3.22
N LEU A 139 0.64 -25.13 -3.82
CA LEU A 139 -0.66 -25.54 -4.38
C LEU A 139 -0.52 -26.60 -5.49
N ILE A 140 0.55 -26.51 -6.28
CA ILE A 140 0.83 -27.43 -7.40
C ILE A 140 1.71 -28.61 -6.96
N GLY A 141 1.90 -28.81 -5.64
CA GLY A 141 2.68 -29.91 -5.08
C GLY A 141 4.20 -29.80 -5.32
N ARG A 142 4.70 -28.63 -5.71
CA ARG A 142 6.13 -28.39 -6.00
C ARG A 142 6.91 -27.85 -4.80
N SER A 143 6.23 -27.53 -3.70
CA SER A 143 6.85 -27.06 -2.47
C SER A 143 6.05 -27.51 -1.24
N ASP A 144 6.59 -28.48 -0.49
CA ASP A 144 5.99 -28.90 0.78
C ASP A 144 6.00 -27.77 1.82
N GLU A 145 7.10 -27.01 1.89
CA GLU A 145 7.24 -25.84 2.76
C GLU A 145 6.20 -24.76 2.43
N GLY A 146 6.00 -24.47 1.14
CA GLY A 146 5.00 -23.51 0.69
C GLY A 146 3.57 -23.96 0.97
N ARG A 147 3.28 -25.25 0.81
CA ARG A 147 1.98 -25.84 1.16
C ARG A 147 1.71 -25.75 2.66
N HIS A 148 2.71 -26.05 3.49
CA HIS A 148 2.59 -25.92 4.94
C HIS A 148 2.33 -24.46 5.35
N LEU A 149 3.09 -23.51 4.80
CA LEU A 149 2.89 -22.08 5.05
C LEU A 149 1.47 -21.62 4.67
N LEU A 150 0.96 -22.07 3.52
CA LEU A 150 -0.41 -21.78 3.09
C LEU A 150 -1.45 -22.34 4.05
N ILE A 151 -1.31 -23.60 4.47
CA ILE A 151 -2.27 -24.24 5.38
C ILE A 151 -2.30 -23.50 6.72
N VAL A 152 -1.13 -23.17 7.28
CA VAL A 152 -1.04 -22.40 8.52
C VAL A 152 -1.70 -21.03 8.37
N LEU A 153 -1.47 -20.35 7.25
CA LEU A 153 -2.10 -19.06 6.96
C LEU A 153 -3.62 -19.17 6.89
N ILE A 154 -4.16 -20.17 6.18
CA ILE A 154 -5.61 -20.40 6.08
C ILE A 154 -6.20 -20.71 7.46
N VAL A 155 -5.56 -21.57 8.24
CA VAL A 155 -6.04 -21.93 9.58
C VAL A 155 -6.02 -20.73 10.53
N ALA A 156 -5.01 -19.86 10.43
CA ALA A 156 -4.93 -18.63 11.21
C ALA A 156 -5.98 -17.59 10.79
N PHE A 157 -6.27 -17.48 9.48
CA PHE A 157 -7.21 -16.50 8.93
C PHE A 157 -8.69 -16.94 9.02
N ALA A 158 -8.97 -18.24 8.90
CA ALA A 158 -10.34 -18.76 8.80
C ALA A 158 -11.26 -18.34 9.96
N PRO A 159 -10.84 -18.38 11.25
CA PRO A 159 -11.70 -17.92 12.34
C PRO A 159 -12.08 -16.45 12.19
N ALA A 160 -11.12 -15.58 11.85
CA ALA A 160 -11.37 -14.16 11.64
C ALA A 160 -12.30 -13.92 10.44
N ALA A 161 -12.11 -14.65 9.33
CA ALA A 161 -12.95 -14.54 8.15
C ALA A 161 -14.40 -15.00 8.40
N VAL A 162 -14.57 -16.13 9.10
CA VAL A 162 -15.90 -16.67 9.42
C VAL A 162 -16.63 -15.76 10.40
N LEU A 163 -15.96 -15.29 11.46
CA LEU A 163 -16.55 -14.36 12.40
C LEU A 163 -16.87 -13.01 11.74
N GLY A 164 -15.95 -12.48 10.93
CA GLY A 164 -16.18 -11.25 10.18
C GLY A 164 -17.40 -11.36 9.27
N PHE A 165 -17.52 -12.45 8.52
CA PHE A 165 -18.68 -12.68 7.64
C PHE A 165 -20.00 -12.88 8.41
N LEU A 166 -19.97 -13.61 9.53
CA LEU A 166 -21.20 -13.91 10.29
C LEU A 166 -21.72 -12.70 11.08
N PHE A 167 -20.82 -11.83 11.52
CA PHE A 167 -21.15 -10.69 12.37
C PHE A 167 -21.06 -9.34 11.64
N ASP A 168 -20.94 -9.34 10.31
CA ASP A 168 -20.78 -8.12 9.50
C ASP A 168 -21.85 -7.07 9.83
N ASP A 169 -23.13 -7.45 9.77
CA ASP A 169 -24.27 -6.57 10.12
C ASP A 169 -24.23 -6.05 11.57
N MET A 170 -23.73 -6.87 12.50
CA MET A 170 -23.66 -6.54 13.93
C MET A 170 -22.49 -5.60 14.23
N ILE A 171 -21.37 -5.78 13.53
CA ILE A 171 -20.20 -4.91 13.57
C ILE A 171 -20.52 -3.57 12.93
N GLU A 172 -21.19 -3.58 11.77
CA GLU A 172 -21.56 -2.35 11.06
C GLU A 172 -22.55 -1.52 11.90
N SER A 173 -23.57 -2.16 12.46
CA SER A 173 -24.51 -1.48 13.35
C SER A 173 -23.89 -1.04 14.68
N ALA A 174 -22.90 -1.75 15.25
CA ALA A 174 -22.27 -1.32 16.51
C ALA A 174 -21.24 -0.19 16.33
N LEU A 175 -20.53 -0.15 15.19
CA LEU A 175 -19.45 0.82 14.93
C LEU A 175 -19.89 2.03 14.10
N PHE A 176 -20.88 1.89 13.22
CA PHE A 176 -21.32 2.97 12.31
C PHE A 176 -22.73 3.51 12.61
N SER A 177 -23.45 3.01 13.63
CA SER A 177 -24.72 3.65 14.06
C SER A 177 -24.54 4.87 14.96
N ALA A 178 -23.33 5.07 15.50
CA ALA A 178 -23.00 6.19 16.37
C ALA A 178 -22.48 7.42 15.59
N TRP A 179 -22.57 7.39 14.26
CA TRP A 179 -22.11 8.46 13.37
C TRP A 179 -23.18 8.82 12.34
#